data_AF-K6WQU0-F1
#
_entry.id   AF-K6WQU0-F1
#
_cell.length_a   1.000
_cell.length_b   1.000
_cell.length_c   1.000
_cell.angle_alpha   90.00
_cell.angle_beta   90.00
_cell.angle_gamma   90.00
#
_symmetry.space_group_name_H-M   'P 1'
#
loop_
_entity.id
_entity.type
_entity.pdbx_description
1 polymer ?
#
loop_
_entity_poly.entity_id
_entity_poly.type
_entity_poly.pdbx_seq_one_letter_code
_entity_poly.pdbx_strand_id
1 'polypeptide(L)'
;MSTPTPTKPVIVILADDHAEQIESELRARYDRDYDVRVGASMVEGKQLLKSLITEQHPVAMIVCEYLTQSHTAIQVYTWLLPVLTTARRVVMLPTEQFRDAVGELREAQAGGLIDAYFVIPRGPRDEEFHAAVTDLLSDWTWSSGSVSVDFAYVVVDTPNADVARIRDFLDRMGVPTRTLGVDTPIGQEMLAIAQAQPEEVVFPLVSARGGPVFSNPSPRSSAAR
;
A
#
# COMPACT_ATOMS: atom_id res chain seq x y z
N MET A 1 1.91 26.11 11.40
CA MET A 1 2.29 25.44 10.14
C MET A 1 1.49 24.15 10.10
N SER A 2 0.50 24.05 9.21
CA SER A 2 -0.34 22.84 9.12
C SER A 2 0.49 21.74 8.48
N THR A 3 0.71 20.64 9.20
CA THR A 3 1.23 19.39 8.63
C THR A 3 0.37 19.01 7.42
N PRO A 4 0.96 18.69 6.26
CA PRO A 4 0.18 18.21 5.11
C PRO A 4 -0.59 16.97 5.56
N THR A 5 -1.92 17.01 5.42
CA THR A 5 -2.76 15.85 5.67
C THR A 5 -2.29 14.72 4.77
N PRO A 6 -1.92 13.55 5.30
CA PRO A 6 -1.50 12.43 4.48
C PRO A 6 -2.64 12.09 3.50
N THR A 7 -2.31 12.05 2.22
CA THR A 7 -3.28 11.77 1.16
C THR A 7 -3.75 10.32 1.29
N LYS A 8 -5.07 10.11 1.32
CA LYS A 8 -5.65 8.77 1.49
C LYS A 8 -5.22 7.84 0.36
N PRO A 9 -4.79 6.59 0.65
CA PRO A 9 -4.59 5.58 -0.37
C PRO A 9 -5.88 5.32 -1.15
N VAL A 10 -5.76 4.93 -2.40
CA VAL A 10 -6.91 4.81 -3.30
C VAL A 10 -7.38 3.36 -3.40
N ILE A 11 -8.70 3.16 -3.33
CA ILE A 11 -9.38 1.95 -3.78
C ILE A 11 -9.98 2.27 -5.14
N VAL A 12 -9.49 1.60 -6.19
CA VAL A 12 -9.99 1.80 -7.57
C VAL A 12 -11.01 0.73 -7.90
N ILE A 13 -12.15 1.13 -8.44
CA ILE A 13 -13.20 0.24 -8.94
C ILE A 13 -13.22 0.33 -10.47
N LEU A 14 -13.11 -0.82 -11.12
CA LEU A 14 -13.24 -1.01 -12.56
C LEU A 14 -14.48 -1.88 -12.80
N ALA A 15 -15.62 -1.25 -13.02
CA ALA A 15 -16.90 -1.91 -13.16
C ALA A 15 -17.76 -1.18 -14.17
N ASP A 16 -18.68 -1.90 -14.82
CA ASP A 16 -19.63 -1.32 -15.78
C ASP A 16 -21.03 -1.39 -15.18
N ASP A 17 -21.65 -2.57 -15.18
CA ASP A 17 -23.07 -2.74 -14.86
C ASP A 17 -23.36 -2.59 -13.35
N HIS A 18 -22.39 -2.93 -12.50
CA HIS A 18 -22.58 -2.95 -11.04
C HIS A 18 -21.73 -1.91 -10.30
N ALA A 19 -21.22 -0.89 -11.01
CA ALA A 19 -20.32 0.11 -10.43
C ALA A 19 -20.89 0.80 -9.19
N GLU A 20 -22.14 1.25 -9.25
CA GLU A 20 -22.80 1.96 -8.14
C GLU A 20 -22.96 1.08 -6.90
N GLN A 21 -23.31 -0.20 -7.10
CA GLN A 21 -23.49 -1.14 -5.99
C GLN A 21 -22.15 -1.45 -5.30
N ILE A 22 -21.11 -1.69 -6.10
CA ILE A 22 -19.75 -1.95 -5.59
C ILE A 22 -19.20 -0.70 -4.88
N GLU A 23 -19.39 0.48 -5.46
CA GLU A 23 -18.96 1.76 -4.89
C GLU A 23 -19.65 2.03 -3.56
N SER A 24 -20.99 1.92 -3.52
CA SER A 24 -21.78 2.17 -2.32
C SER A 24 -21.34 1.26 -1.17
N GLU A 25 -21.13 -0.03 -1.44
CA GLU A 25 -20.71 -1.00 -0.43
C GLU A 25 -19.33 -0.68 0.15
N LEU A 26 -18.37 -0.30 -0.71
CA LEU A 26 -17.02 0.07 -0.27
C LEU A 26 -17.01 1.40 0.48
N ARG A 27 -17.69 2.43 -0.05
CA ARG A 27 -17.76 3.75 0.61
C ARG A 27 -18.41 3.69 1.98
N ALA A 28 -19.39 2.80 2.18
CA ALA A 28 -20.08 2.66 3.46
C ALA A 28 -19.13 2.43 4.66
N ARG A 29 -17.93 1.85 4.44
CA ARG A 29 -16.96 1.60 5.52
C ARG A 29 -15.58 2.21 5.31
N TYR A 30 -15.13 2.38 4.06
CA TYR A 30 -13.72 2.68 3.79
C TYR A 30 -13.45 4.15 3.44
N ASP A 31 -14.48 4.95 3.17
CA ASP A 31 -14.34 6.35 2.71
C ASP A 31 -13.64 7.26 3.75
N ARG A 32 -13.65 6.86 5.02
CA ARG A 32 -12.91 7.55 6.09
C ARG A 32 -11.40 7.52 5.84
N ASP A 33 -10.85 6.36 5.50
CA ASP A 33 -9.40 6.10 5.48
C ASP A 33 -8.84 5.94 4.07
N TYR A 34 -9.69 5.64 3.09
CA TYR A 34 -9.34 5.46 1.69
C TYR A 34 -10.11 6.44 0.80
N ASP A 35 -9.53 6.78 -0.35
CA ASP A 35 -10.20 7.48 -1.43
C ASP A 35 -10.75 6.45 -2.42
N VAL A 36 -12.07 6.22 -2.40
CA VAL A 36 -12.72 5.27 -3.31
C VAL A 36 -13.00 5.98 -4.64
N ARG A 37 -12.49 5.44 -5.76
CA ARG A 37 -12.65 6.02 -7.10
C ARG A 37 -13.13 4.98 -8.10
N VAL A 38 -14.13 5.33 -8.89
CA VAL A 38 -14.68 4.50 -9.96
C VAL A 38 -14.12 4.96 -11.30
N GLY A 39 -13.63 4.02 -12.11
CA GLY A 39 -13.45 4.23 -13.55
C GLY A 39 -14.71 3.77 -14.26
N ALA A 40 -15.52 4.69 -14.79
CA ALA A 40 -16.82 4.39 -15.40
C ALA A 40 -16.72 3.69 -16.77
N SER A 41 -15.50 3.38 -17.21
CA SER A 41 -15.20 2.49 -18.32
C SER A 41 -13.76 1.99 -18.20
N MET A 42 -13.40 0.97 -18.98
CA MET A 42 -12.01 0.50 -19.07
C MET A 42 -11.03 1.60 -19.53
N VAL A 43 -11.48 2.53 -20.38
CA VAL A 43 -10.64 3.64 -20.87
C VAL A 43 -10.36 4.63 -19.74
N GLU A 44 -11.42 5.05 -19.03
CA GLU A 44 -11.30 5.97 -17.90
C GLU A 44 -10.52 5.33 -16.74
N GLY A 45 -10.77 4.06 -16.45
CA GLY A 45 -10.04 3.30 -15.44
C GLY A 45 -8.53 3.22 -15.72
N LYS A 46 -8.14 2.98 -16.97
CA LYS A 46 -6.72 3.01 -17.38
C LYS A 46 -6.10 4.40 -17.22
N GLN A 47 -6.84 5.46 -17.56
CA GLN A 47 -6.37 6.84 -17.39
C GLN A 47 -6.20 7.21 -15.91
N LEU A 48 -7.17 6.84 -15.08
CA LEU A 48 -7.13 7.01 -13.62
C LEU A 48 -5.90 6.30 -13.02
N LEU A 49 -5.72 5.01 -13.31
CA LEU A 49 -4.56 4.26 -12.81
C LEU A 49 -3.24 4.88 -13.27
N LYS A 50 -3.15 5.31 -14.54
CA LYS A 50 -1.96 5.98 -15.07
C LYS A 50 -1.64 7.29 -14.33
N SER A 51 -2.64 8.10 -14.01
CA SER A 51 -2.48 9.32 -13.20
C SER A 51 -1.94 8.96 -11.82
N LEU A 52 -2.58 8.01 -11.11
CA LEU A 52 -2.17 7.59 -9.77
C LEU A 52 -0.72 7.09 -9.74
N ILE A 53 -0.31 6.29 -10.73
CA ILE A 53 1.07 5.81 -10.86
C ILE A 53 2.04 6.97 -11.10
N THR A 54 1.69 7.89 -12.00
CA THR A 54 2.56 9.04 -12.35
C THR A 54 2.75 9.97 -11.16
N GLU A 55 1.69 10.16 -10.38
CA GLU A 55 1.67 10.98 -9.16
C GLU A 55 2.26 10.26 -7.94
N GLN A 56 2.65 8.98 -8.09
CA GLN A 56 3.09 8.11 -7.00
C GLN A 56 2.05 8.03 -5.85
N HIS A 57 0.77 8.15 -6.20
CA HIS A 57 -0.32 8.10 -5.25
C HIS A 57 -0.60 6.62 -4.89
N PRO A 58 -0.57 6.23 -3.61
CA PRO A 58 -0.68 4.81 -3.24
C PRO A 58 -2.02 4.20 -3.67
N VAL A 59 -1.99 3.09 -4.39
CA VAL A 59 -3.17 2.28 -4.73
C VAL A 59 -3.21 1.08 -3.80
N ALA A 60 -4.23 1.04 -2.94
CA ALA A 60 -4.41 -0.01 -1.95
C ALA A 60 -5.01 -1.27 -2.53
N MET A 61 -6.06 -1.08 -3.32
CA MET A 61 -6.86 -2.17 -3.87
C MET A 61 -7.42 -1.74 -5.22
N ILE A 62 -7.51 -2.71 -6.12
CA ILE A 62 -8.22 -2.60 -7.38
C ILE A 62 -9.31 -3.66 -7.34
N VAL A 63 -10.55 -3.21 -7.41
CA VAL A 63 -11.74 -4.06 -7.50
C VAL A 63 -12.18 -4.05 -8.95
N CYS A 64 -12.17 -5.21 -9.60
CA CYS A 64 -12.61 -5.35 -10.98
C CYS A 64 -13.86 -6.21 -11.06
N GLU A 65 -14.89 -5.72 -11.73
CA GLU A 65 -16.02 -6.56 -12.12
C GLU A 65 -15.53 -7.67 -13.07
N TYR A 66 -16.01 -8.90 -12.86
CA TYR A 66 -15.52 -10.07 -13.58
C TYR A 66 -15.69 -9.93 -15.09
N LEU A 67 -16.86 -9.46 -15.53
CA LEU A 67 -17.14 -9.13 -16.91
C LEU A 67 -17.39 -7.63 -17.03
N THR A 68 -16.54 -6.96 -17.78
CA THR A 68 -16.81 -5.63 -18.33
C THR A 68 -17.25 -5.78 -19.78
N GLN A 69 -17.86 -4.76 -20.38
CA GLN A 69 -18.30 -4.73 -21.77
C GLN A 69 -17.18 -5.05 -22.77
N SER A 70 -15.92 -4.89 -22.37
CA SER A 70 -14.76 -5.04 -23.25
C SER A 70 -13.81 -6.16 -22.86
N HIS A 71 -13.69 -6.49 -21.57
CA HIS A 71 -12.66 -7.41 -21.06
C HIS A 71 -13.12 -8.18 -19.82
N THR A 72 -12.50 -9.33 -19.56
CA THR A 72 -12.64 -10.03 -18.28
C THR A 72 -11.66 -9.46 -17.24
N ALA A 73 -11.98 -9.57 -15.95
CA ALA A 73 -11.07 -9.17 -14.88
C ALA A 73 -9.70 -9.87 -14.97
N ILE A 74 -9.68 -11.13 -15.42
CA ILE A 74 -8.43 -11.89 -15.62
C ILE A 74 -7.53 -11.22 -16.66
N GLN A 75 -8.09 -10.78 -17.79
CA GLN A 75 -7.34 -10.03 -18.81
C GLN A 75 -6.81 -8.71 -18.25
N VAL A 76 -7.65 -7.99 -17.50
CA VAL A 76 -7.30 -6.71 -16.88
C VAL A 76 -6.13 -6.88 -15.90
N TYR A 77 -6.20 -7.85 -14.98
CA TYR A 77 -5.13 -8.09 -14.01
C TYR A 77 -3.84 -8.58 -14.67
N THR A 78 -3.92 -9.35 -15.75
CA THR A 78 -2.74 -9.77 -16.51
C THR A 78 -1.96 -8.55 -17.04
N TRP A 79 -2.66 -7.49 -17.45
CA TRP A 79 -2.00 -6.26 -17.90
C TRP A 79 -1.48 -5.38 -16.77
N LEU A 80 -2.15 -5.41 -15.61
CA LEU A 80 -1.77 -4.59 -14.46
C LEU A 80 -0.63 -5.20 -13.65
N LEU A 81 -0.43 -6.52 -13.73
CA LEU A 81 0.58 -7.25 -12.97
C LEU A 81 2.00 -6.65 -13.05
N PRO A 82 2.51 -6.20 -14.21
CA PRO A 82 3.84 -5.60 -14.31
C PRO A 82 3.96 -4.21 -13.70
N VAL A 83 2.84 -3.54 -13.39
CA VAL A 83 2.79 -2.11 -13.07
C VAL A 83 2.32 -1.84 -11.64
N LEU A 84 1.35 -2.61 -11.14
CA LEU A 84 0.75 -2.45 -9.81
C LEU A 84 0.98 -3.71 -8.99
N THR A 85 2.22 -3.87 -8.52
CA THR A 85 2.69 -5.10 -7.86
C THR A 85 2.24 -5.22 -6.40
N THR A 86 1.92 -4.11 -5.75
CA THR A 86 1.55 -4.09 -4.32
C THR A 86 0.05 -4.03 -4.09
N ALA A 87 -0.72 -3.45 -5.02
CA ALA A 87 -2.17 -3.29 -4.87
C ALA A 87 -2.88 -4.66 -4.79
N ARG A 88 -3.86 -4.78 -3.90
CA ARG A 88 -4.69 -5.98 -3.78
C ARG A 88 -5.65 -6.08 -4.97
N ARG A 89 -5.77 -7.26 -5.54
CA ARG A 89 -6.51 -7.53 -6.77
C ARG A 89 -7.76 -8.35 -6.43
N VAL A 90 -8.91 -7.69 -6.42
CA VAL A 90 -10.19 -8.29 -6.03
C VAL A 90 -11.13 -8.36 -7.22
N VAL A 91 -11.62 -9.55 -7.55
CA VAL A 91 -12.69 -9.72 -8.54
C VAL A 91 -14.04 -9.66 -7.84
N MET A 92 -15.00 -8.95 -8.43
CA MET A 92 -16.40 -9.02 -8.03
C MET A 92 -17.28 -9.47 -9.17
N LEU A 93 -18.30 -10.27 -8.88
CA LEU A 93 -19.24 -10.76 -9.88
C LEU A 93 -20.65 -10.91 -9.32
N PRO A 94 -21.68 -10.70 -10.14
CA PRO A 94 -23.04 -10.95 -9.70
C PRO A 94 -23.28 -12.46 -9.57
N THR A 95 -24.31 -12.84 -8.80
CA THR A 95 -24.52 -14.24 -8.38
C THR A 95 -24.74 -15.18 -9.56
N GLU A 96 -25.40 -14.71 -10.60
CA GLU A 96 -25.71 -15.46 -11.82
C GLU A 96 -24.47 -15.87 -12.61
N GLN A 97 -23.38 -15.11 -12.53
CA GLN A 97 -22.12 -15.42 -13.21
C GLN A 97 -21.22 -16.37 -12.38
N PHE A 98 -21.50 -16.52 -11.08
CA PHE A 98 -20.61 -17.22 -10.16
C PHE A 98 -20.32 -18.67 -10.55
N ARG A 99 -21.37 -19.41 -10.95
CA ARG A 99 -21.25 -20.83 -11.29
C ARG A 99 -20.26 -21.05 -12.44
N ASP A 100 -20.29 -20.18 -13.44
CA ASP A 100 -19.50 -20.34 -14.66
C ASP A 100 -18.07 -19.80 -14.46
N ALA A 101 -17.90 -18.78 -13.63
CA ALA A 101 -16.61 -18.12 -13.38
C ALA A 101 -15.75 -18.79 -12.30
N VAL A 102 -16.35 -19.50 -11.33
CA VAL A 102 -15.63 -19.94 -10.10
C VAL A 102 -14.42 -20.84 -10.37
N GLY A 103 -14.44 -21.63 -11.44
CA GLY A 103 -13.30 -22.47 -11.84
C GLY A 103 -12.08 -21.62 -12.20
N GLU A 104 -12.26 -20.70 -13.16
CA GLU A 104 -11.21 -19.77 -13.62
C GLU A 104 -10.72 -18.86 -12.49
N LEU A 105 -11.63 -18.35 -11.65
CA LEU A 105 -11.28 -17.47 -10.54
C LEU A 105 -10.44 -18.20 -9.47
N ARG A 106 -10.74 -19.47 -9.18
CA ARG A 106 -9.94 -20.29 -8.27
C ARG A 106 -8.54 -20.54 -8.81
N GLU A 107 -8.43 -20.85 -10.10
CA GLU A 107 -7.12 -21.03 -10.75
C GLU A 107 -6.30 -19.74 -10.74
N ALA A 108 -6.94 -18.60 -11.07
CA ALA A 108 -6.31 -17.30 -11.02
C ALA A 108 -5.82 -16.92 -9.61
N GLN A 109 -6.62 -17.21 -8.58
CA GLN A 109 -6.23 -16.96 -7.18
C GLN A 109 -5.08 -17.87 -6.74
N ALA A 110 -5.16 -19.17 -7.05
CA ALA A 110 -4.10 -20.12 -6.72
C ALA A 110 -2.77 -19.78 -7.44
N GLY A 111 -2.85 -19.24 -8.65
CA GLY A 111 -1.71 -18.72 -9.41
C GLY A 111 -1.20 -17.35 -8.96
N GLY A 112 -1.86 -16.70 -7.99
CA GLY A 112 -1.47 -15.39 -7.47
C GLY A 112 -1.77 -14.21 -8.41
N LEU A 113 -2.58 -14.43 -9.47
CA LEU A 113 -3.01 -13.37 -10.38
C LEU A 113 -4.00 -12.43 -9.70
N ILE A 114 -4.87 -12.97 -8.84
CA ILE A 114 -5.81 -12.22 -8.01
C ILE A 114 -5.64 -12.63 -6.55
N ASP A 115 -5.99 -11.73 -5.63
CA ASP A 115 -5.90 -11.97 -4.19
C ASP A 115 -7.22 -12.55 -3.63
N ALA A 116 -8.37 -12.15 -4.19
CA ALA A 116 -9.68 -12.66 -3.79
C ALA A 116 -10.75 -12.48 -4.88
N TYR A 117 -11.87 -13.19 -4.74
CA TYR A 117 -13.08 -12.96 -5.52
C TYR A 117 -14.34 -13.06 -4.65
N PHE A 118 -15.34 -12.19 -4.90
CA PHE A 118 -16.57 -12.13 -4.12
C PHE A 118 -17.81 -11.99 -5.00
N VAL A 119 -18.89 -12.64 -4.60
CA VAL A 119 -20.21 -12.28 -5.13
C VAL A 119 -20.55 -10.87 -4.64
N ILE A 120 -21.07 -10.01 -5.51
CA ILE A 120 -21.42 -8.63 -5.16
C ILE A 120 -22.44 -8.63 -4.01
N PRO A 121 -22.17 -7.96 -2.88
CA PRO A 121 -23.07 -7.91 -1.73
C PRO A 121 -24.45 -7.34 -2.07
N ARG A 122 -25.52 -8.02 -1.64
CA ARG A 122 -26.93 -7.61 -1.88
C ARG A 122 -27.71 -7.30 -0.59
N GLY A 123 -27.17 -7.71 0.56
CA GLY A 123 -27.81 -7.53 1.86
C GLY A 123 -27.44 -6.18 2.50
N PRO A 124 -28.14 -5.76 3.56
CA PRO A 124 -27.82 -4.53 4.30
C PRO A 124 -26.47 -4.61 5.02
N ARG A 125 -25.92 -5.81 5.21
CA ARG A 125 -24.61 -6.08 5.80
C ARG A 125 -24.04 -7.34 5.16
N ASP A 126 -22.79 -7.29 4.77
CA ASP A 126 -21.99 -8.46 4.39
C ASP A 126 -20.68 -8.46 5.17
N GLU A 127 -20.75 -8.91 6.43
CA GLU A 127 -19.60 -8.87 7.33
C GLU A 127 -18.47 -9.82 6.90
N GLU A 128 -18.80 -10.90 6.17
CA GLU A 128 -17.79 -11.82 5.64
C GLU A 128 -16.99 -11.16 4.53
N PHE A 129 -17.66 -10.50 3.59
CA PHE A 129 -17.02 -9.66 2.58
C PHE A 129 -16.13 -8.59 3.23
N HIS A 130 -16.65 -7.86 4.20
CA HIS A 130 -15.90 -6.79 4.84
C HIS A 130 -14.72 -7.28 5.69
N ALA A 131 -14.85 -8.43 6.35
CA ALA A 131 -13.73 -9.05 7.05
C ALA A 131 -12.59 -9.35 6.07
N ALA A 132 -12.90 -9.99 4.94
CA ALA A 132 -11.90 -10.32 3.93
C ALA A 132 -11.27 -9.08 3.28
N VAL A 133 -12.05 -8.03 2.99
CA VAL A 133 -11.49 -6.76 2.50
C VAL A 133 -10.58 -6.11 3.54
N THR A 134 -10.96 -6.13 4.81
CA THR A 134 -10.14 -5.59 5.90
C THR A 134 -8.81 -6.34 6.02
N ASP A 135 -8.82 -7.66 5.89
CA ASP A 135 -7.61 -8.48 5.91
C ASP A 135 -6.71 -8.15 4.72
N LEU A 136 -7.26 -8.08 3.50
CA LEU A 136 -6.51 -7.70 2.30
C LEU A 136 -5.87 -6.30 2.42
N LEU A 137 -6.62 -5.33 2.95
CA LEU A 137 -6.11 -3.97 3.18
C LEU A 137 -5.03 -3.95 4.27
N SER A 138 -5.19 -4.74 5.33
CA SER A 138 -4.17 -4.91 6.36
C SER A 138 -2.89 -5.51 5.77
N ASP A 139 -3.01 -6.55 4.95
CA ASP A 139 -1.87 -7.16 4.26
C ASP A 139 -1.23 -6.21 3.24
N TRP A 140 -2.03 -5.39 2.54
CA TRP A 140 -1.49 -4.34 1.65
C TRP A 140 -0.64 -3.35 2.44
N THR A 141 -1.16 -2.91 3.58
CA THR A 141 -0.53 -1.96 4.46
C THR A 141 0.86 -2.46 4.92
N TRP A 142 1.01 -3.77 5.17
CA TRP A 142 2.31 -4.41 5.40
C TRP A 142 3.20 -4.51 4.15
N SER A 143 2.67 -4.97 3.01
CA SER A 143 3.46 -5.26 1.81
C SER A 143 3.88 -4.03 1.00
N SER A 144 3.10 -2.95 1.06
CA SER A 144 3.34 -1.71 0.32
C SER A 144 4.24 -0.73 1.06
N GLY A 145 4.58 -1.00 2.33
CA GLY A 145 5.24 -0.02 3.21
C GLY A 145 4.41 1.26 3.39
N SER A 146 3.10 1.20 3.12
CA SER A 146 2.20 2.36 3.17
C SER A 146 1.75 2.71 4.58
N VAL A 147 1.86 1.79 5.55
CA VAL A 147 2.09 2.29 6.90
C VAL A 147 3.47 2.92 6.89
N SER A 148 3.49 4.22 7.08
CA SER A 148 4.57 4.86 7.80
C SER A 148 4.59 4.39 9.26
N VAL A 149 4.62 3.09 9.54
CA VAL A 149 5.35 2.63 10.73
C VAL A 149 6.76 2.31 10.29
N ASP A 150 7.42 3.35 9.76
CA ASP A 150 8.86 3.43 9.91
C ASP A 150 9.07 3.51 11.43
N PHE A 151 9.25 2.36 12.09
CA PHE A 151 9.55 2.35 13.51
C PHE A 151 10.90 3.02 13.73
N ALA A 152 11.83 2.91 12.76
CA ALA A 152 13.02 3.73 12.68
C ALA A 152 13.40 4.16 11.26
N TYR A 153 13.87 5.41 11.15
CA TYR A 153 14.55 5.94 9.98
C TYR A 153 16.05 5.70 10.07
N VAL A 154 16.67 5.29 8.97
CA VAL A 154 18.13 5.21 8.80
C VAL A 154 18.52 6.14 7.65
N VAL A 155 19.05 7.32 7.96
CA VAL A 155 19.51 8.28 6.94
C VAL A 155 20.96 7.99 6.59
N VAL A 156 21.26 7.94 5.30
CA VAL A 156 22.58 7.63 4.76
C VAL A 156 23.06 8.73 3.83
N ASP A 157 24.33 9.09 3.94
CA ASP A 157 25.03 9.97 3.00
C ASP A 157 25.69 9.13 1.89
N THR A 158 26.54 8.18 2.30
CA THR A 158 27.12 7.17 1.39
C THR A 158 26.93 5.75 1.94
N PRO A 159 26.73 4.73 1.07
CA PRO A 159 26.67 3.34 1.53
C PRO A 159 27.99 2.92 2.20
N ASN A 160 27.91 2.42 3.44
CA ASN A 160 29.07 1.95 4.18
C ASN A 160 28.74 0.72 5.05
N ALA A 161 29.75 0.12 5.67
CA ALA A 161 29.60 -1.08 6.50
C ALA A 161 28.74 -0.84 7.76
N ASP A 162 28.68 0.39 8.25
CA ASP A 162 27.91 0.74 9.45
C ASP A 162 26.41 0.77 9.16
N VAL A 163 26.02 1.26 7.98
CA VAL A 163 24.64 1.17 7.46
C VAL A 163 24.17 -0.29 7.41
N ALA A 164 24.98 -1.16 6.81
CA ALA A 164 24.64 -2.58 6.68
C ALA A 164 24.49 -3.25 8.06
N ARG A 165 25.38 -2.95 9.00
CA ARG A 165 25.37 -3.49 10.36
C ARG A 165 24.14 -3.06 11.15
N ILE A 166 23.74 -1.79 11.05
CA ILE A 166 22.57 -1.25 11.75
C ILE A 166 21.28 -1.84 11.18
N ARG A 167 21.20 -2.00 9.85
CA ARG A 167 20.04 -2.63 9.20
C ARG A 167 19.88 -4.09 9.59
N ASP A 168 20.96 -4.88 9.54
CA ASP A 168 20.95 -6.29 9.97
C ASP A 168 20.47 -6.43 11.43
N PHE A 169 20.94 -5.54 12.31
CA PHE A 169 20.51 -5.56 13.70
C PHE A 169 19.02 -5.24 13.88
N LEU A 170 18.52 -4.18 13.22
CA LEU A 170 17.11 -3.78 13.35
C LEU A 170 16.17 -4.83 12.74
N ASP A 171 16.58 -5.46 11.64
CA ASP A 171 15.87 -6.59 11.02
C ASP A 171 15.78 -7.80 11.98
N ARG A 172 16.90 -8.16 12.62
CA ARG A 172 16.93 -9.23 13.65
C ARG A 172 16.09 -8.93 14.88
N MET A 173 15.87 -7.65 15.19
CA MET A 173 15.00 -7.21 16.28
C MET A 173 13.52 -7.10 15.86
N GLY A 174 13.20 -7.40 14.59
CA GLY A 174 11.85 -7.28 14.05
C GLY A 174 11.35 -5.84 13.99
N VAL A 175 12.26 -4.86 13.88
CA VAL A 175 11.94 -3.44 13.77
C VAL A 175 11.84 -3.07 12.29
N PRO A 176 10.65 -2.70 11.77
CA PRO A 176 10.52 -2.16 10.43
C PRO A 176 11.33 -0.87 10.29
N THR A 177 12.21 -0.82 9.28
CA THR A 177 13.08 0.34 9.03
C THR A 177 13.01 0.83 7.61
N ARG A 178 13.16 2.14 7.45
CA ARG A 178 13.29 2.78 6.13
C ARG A 178 14.63 3.45 6.01
N THR A 179 15.38 3.07 4.98
CA THR A 179 16.63 3.73 4.61
C THR A 179 16.35 4.88 3.65
N LEU A 180 16.85 6.07 3.98
CA LEU A 180 16.64 7.30 3.22
C LEU A 180 17.98 7.96 2.91
N GLY A 181 18.09 8.62 1.75
CA GLY A 181 19.23 9.49 1.48
C GLY A 181 19.17 10.77 2.31
N VAL A 182 20.33 11.34 2.63
CA VAL A 182 20.45 12.63 3.32
C VAL A 182 19.72 13.75 2.57
N ASP A 183 19.63 13.70 1.24
CA ASP A 183 18.97 14.72 0.41
C ASP A 183 17.44 14.68 0.44
N THR A 184 16.84 13.68 1.08
CA THR A 184 15.37 13.62 1.22
C THR A 184 14.87 14.64 2.26
N PRO A 185 13.61 15.11 2.20
CA PRO A 185 13.08 16.04 3.20
C PRO A 185 13.24 15.56 4.64
N ILE A 186 12.97 14.28 4.91
CA ILE A 186 13.16 13.65 6.22
C ILE A 186 14.65 13.55 6.57
N GLY A 187 15.51 13.23 5.58
CA GLY A 187 16.96 13.19 5.76
C GLY A 187 17.55 14.54 6.17
N GLN A 188 17.10 15.63 5.55
CA GLN A 188 17.51 16.99 5.88
C GLN A 188 17.00 17.44 7.26
N GLU A 189 15.77 17.06 7.64
CA GLU A 189 15.23 17.33 8.97
C GLU A 189 16.04 16.62 10.06
N MET A 190 16.33 15.33 9.88
CA MET A 190 17.16 14.57 10.82
C MET A 190 18.60 15.08 10.89
N LEU A 191 19.18 15.50 9.76
CA LEU A 191 20.50 16.12 9.72
C LEU A 191 20.52 17.43 10.52
N ALA A 192 19.50 18.29 10.36
CA ALA A 192 19.41 19.53 11.12
C ALA A 192 19.29 19.27 12.63
N ILE A 193 18.54 18.25 13.05
CA ILE A 193 18.44 17.84 14.46
C ILE A 193 19.78 17.33 14.98
N ALA A 194 20.52 16.53 14.20
CA ALA A 194 21.83 16.03 14.58
C ALA A 194 22.87 17.16 14.68
N GLN A 195 22.86 18.11 13.74
CA GLN A 195 23.75 19.27 13.72
C GLN A 195 23.49 20.28 14.86
N ALA A 196 22.30 20.25 15.45
CA ALA A 196 21.99 21.05 16.63
C ALA A 196 22.61 20.48 17.92
N GLN A 197 23.14 19.26 17.88
CA GLN A 197 23.86 18.64 18.98
C GLN A 197 25.34 19.06 18.95
N PRO A 198 26.04 19.09 20.10
CA PRO A 198 27.44 19.52 20.16
C PRO A 198 28.44 18.52 19.55
N GLU A 199 27.98 17.33 19.18
CA GLU A 199 28.81 16.24 18.64
C GLU A 199 28.91 16.32 17.11
N GLU A 200 30.03 15.82 16.57
CA GLU A 200 30.22 15.75 15.12
C GLU A 200 29.25 14.75 14.49
N VAL A 201 28.62 15.15 13.38
CA VAL A 201 27.64 14.31 12.68
C VAL A 201 28.37 13.27 11.82
N VAL A 202 28.20 12.00 12.21
CA VAL A 202 28.67 10.81 11.49
C VAL A 202 27.48 9.95 11.05
N PHE A 203 27.45 9.57 9.78
CA PHE A 203 26.42 8.70 9.22
C PHE A 203 26.66 7.21 9.54
N PRO A 204 25.58 6.40 9.61
CA PRO A 204 24.19 6.77 9.40
C PRO A 204 23.54 7.49 10.59
N LEU A 205 22.53 8.31 10.31
CA LEU A 205 21.64 8.82 11.36
C LEU A 205 20.50 7.83 11.58
N VAL A 206 20.19 7.54 12.84
CA VAL A 206 19.10 6.63 13.19
C VAL A 206 18.14 7.33 14.14
N SER A 207 16.85 7.20 13.91
CA SER A 207 15.82 7.72 14.82
C SER A 207 14.61 6.81 14.81
N ALA A 208 14.13 6.44 15.99
CA ALA A 208 12.81 5.85 16.13
C ALA A 208 11.73 6.93 15.94
N ARG A 209 10.53 6.58 15.44
CA ARG A 209 9.47 7.57 15.17
C ARG A 209 9.20 8.48 16.38
N GLY A 210 9.51 9.77 16.25
CA GLY A 210 9.33 10.78 17.31
C GLY A 210 10.36 10.71 18.46
N GLY A 211 11.37 9.86 18.32
CA GLY A 211 12.48 9.70 19.25
C GLY A 211 13.69 10.57 18.87
N PRO A 212 14.73 10.58 19.73
CA PRO A 212 15.97 11.28 19.45
C PRO A 212 16.66 10.78 18.17
N VAL A 213 17.41 11.67 17.52
CA VAL A 213 18.28 11.34 16.38
C VAL A 213 19.67 11.03 16.90
N PHE A 214 20.21 9.88 16.51
CA PHE A 214 21.54 9.42 16.88
C PHE A 214 22.46 9.38 15.67
N SER A 215 23.71 9.81 15.88
CA SER A 215 24.76 9.74 14.88
C SER A 215 25.58 8.46 15.02
N ASN A 216 25.65 7.67 13.95
CA ASN A 216 26.34 6.36 13.87
C ASN A 216 26.24 5.51 15.16
N PRO A 217 25.03 5.21 15.65
CA PRO A 217 24.88 4.51 16.91
C PRO A 217 25.39 3.07 16.81
N SER A 218 25.93 2.56 17.92
CA SER A 218 26.17 1.13 18.03
C SER A 218 24.84 0.37 17.96
N PRO A 219 24.80 -0.87 17.43
CA PRO A 219 23.57 -1.67 17.36
C PRO A 219 22.81 -1.73 18.70
N ARG A 220 23.51 -1.87 19.84
CA ARG A 220 22.88 -1.93 21.16
C ARG A 220 22.21 -0.62 21.61
N SER A 221 22.73 0.53 21.19
CA SER A 221 22.11 1.83 21.49
C SER A 221 20.90 2.12 20.60
N SER A 222 20.77 1.43 19.46
CA SER A 222 19.69 1.65 18.48
C SER A 222 18.36 0.99 18.86
N ALA A 223 18.36 -0.04 19.71
CA ALA A 223 17.15 -0.76 20.17
C ALA A 223 16.74 -0.43 21.61
N ALA A 224 17.52 0.37 22.34
CA ALA A 224 17.35 0.60 23.76
C ALA A 224 16.89 2.04 24.05
N ARG A 225 15.68 2.41 23.57
CA ARG A 225 14.74 3.39 24.14
C ARG A 225 13.68 3.82 23.15
#